data_AF-A0A7S0V995-F1
#
_entry.id   AF-A0A7S0V995-F1
#
_cell.length_a   1.000
_cell.length_b   1.000
_cell.length_c   1.000
_cell.angle_alpha   90.00
_cell.angle_beta   90.00
_cell.angle_gamma   90.00
#
_symmetry.space_group_name_H-M   'P 1'
#
loop_
_entity.id
_entity.type
_entity.pdbx_description
1 polymer ?
#
loop_
_entity_poly.entity_id
_entity_poly.type
_entity_poly.pdbx_seq_one_letter_code
_entity_poly.pdbx_strand_id
1 'polypeptide(L)'
;ISVVPVGLNYFAPHKFRSTVSVDFGDPIEVHQDLALQWKNGTKEEKAEANAAVMELIMAGVNSCTLQANDMATLEVFRTVRRLWAPSGVRLSVADNVALTTGFASGFDRVRGDPKVKDIMERCHKYNSLLSTYRVQDHHVQRFRQHAFSNKDRVLLLQKTAFRMAMLALAG
;
A
#
# COMPACT_ATOMS: atom_id res chain seq x y z
N ILE A 1 -12.19 -7.11 -20.04
CA ILE A 1 -11.52 -8.06 -19.13
C ILE A 1 -10.63 -7.23 -18.22
N SER A 2 -10.64 -7.48 -16.91
CA SER A 2 -9.81 -6.75 -15.96
C SER A 2 -8.79 -7.71 -15.35
N VAL A 3 -7.53 -7.27 -15.30
CA VAL A 3 -6.41 -8.02 -14.73
C VAL A 3 -5.92 -7.27 -13.50
N VAL A 4 -5.81 -7.95 -12.36
CA VAL A 4 -5.29 -7.34 -11.13
C VAL A 4 -3.84 -7.78 -10.94
N PRO A 5 -2.86 -6.86 -10.97
CA PRO A 5 -1.47 -7.21 -10.72
C PRO A 5 -1.25 -7.51 -9.24
N VAL A 6 -0.41 -8.50 -8.96
CA VAL A 6 -0.11 -8.96 -7.60
C VAL A 6 1.40 -9.05 -7.41
N GLY A 7 1.91 -8.36 -6.40
CA GLY A 7 3.29 -8.42 -5.93
C GLY A 7 3.42 -9.33 -4.71
N LEU A 8 4.49 -10.12 -4.66
CA LEU A 8 4.76 -11.05 -3.55
C LEU A 8 6.17 -10.82 -2.99
N ASN A 9 6.27 -10.66 -1.67
CA ASN A 9 7.53 -10.61 -0.94
C ASN A 9 7.61 -11.75 0.07
N TYR A 10 8.54 -12.67 -0.13
CA TYR A 10 8.76 -13.83 0.74
C TYR A 10 9.91 -13.57 1.71
N PHE A 11 9.61 -13.54 3.00
CA PHE A 11 10.62 -13.37 4.05
C PHE A 11 10.93 -14.71 4.74
N ALA A 12 12.21 -15.06 4.76
CA ALA A 12 12.71 -16.32 5.32
C ALA A 12 12.00 -17.58 4.77
N PRO A 13 11.99 -17.81 3.44
CA PRO A 13 11.20 -18.88 2.80
C PRO A 13 11.56 -20.29 3.28
N HIS A 14 12.78 -20.48 3.80
CA HIS A 14 13.26 -21.75 4.34
C HIS A 14 12.80 -22.05 5.78
N LYS A 15 12.11 -21.12 6.46
CA LYS A 15 11.67 -21.29 7.85
C LYS A 15 10.19 -21.66 7.93
N PHE A 16 9.86 -22.57 8.85
CA PHE A 16 8.48 -22.86 9.19
C PHE A 16 7.83 -21.62 9.82
N ARG A 17 6.59 -21.29 9.41
CA ARG A 17 5.91 -20.01 9.71
C ARG A 17 6.64 -18.79 9.16
N SER A 18 7.17 -18.89 7.95
CA SER A 18 7.65 -17.75 7.18
C SER A 18 6.52 -16.74 6.93
N THR A 19 6.90 -15.49 6.70
CA THR A 19 5.95 -14.40 6.44
C THR A 19 6.00 -14.05 4.96
N VAL A 20 4.84 -13.97 4.33
CA VAL A 20 4.70 -13.44 2.98
C VAL A 20 3.88 -12.17 3.04
N SER A 21 4.31 -11.15 2.31
CA SER A 21 3.49 -9.99 2.06
C SER A 21 2.95 -10.04 0.64
N VAL A 22 1.65 -9.80 0.50
CA VAL A 22 0.96 -9.74 -0.79
C VAL A 22 0.47 -8.32 -1.01
N ASP A 23 0.88 -7.72 -2.13
CA ASP A 23 0.46 -6.39 -2.55
C ASP A 23 -0.43 -6.49 -3.79
N PHE A 24 -1.63 -5.91 -3.71
CA PHE A 24 -2.53 -5.82 -4.84
C PHE A 24 -2.40 -4.43 -5.47
N GLY A 25 -2.14 -4.38 -6.77
CA GLY A 25 -2.21 -3.12 -7.53
C GLY A 25 -3.61 -2.82 -8.02
N ASP A 26 -3.75 -1.68 -8.71
CA ASP A 26 -5.03 -1.27 -9.28
C ASP A 26 -5.43 -2.19 -10.45
N PRO A 27 -6.74 -2.45 -10.66
CA PRO A 27 -7.21 -3.21 -11.80
C PRO A 27 -6.79 -2.57 -13.13
N ILE A 28 -6.22 -3.38 -14.00
CA ILE A 28 -5.81 -3.00 -15.35
C ILE A 28 -6.89 -3.45 -16.32
N GLU A 29 -7.50 -2.49 -17.01
CA GLU A 29 -8.50 -2.77 -18.03
C GLU A 29 -7.82 -2.99 -19.39
N VAL A 30 -8.01 -4.18 -19.96
CA VAL A 30 -7.50 -4.49 -21.31
C VAL A 30 -8.52 -3.98 -22.33
N HIS A 31 -8.08 -3.05 -23.17
CA HIS A 31 -8.94 -2.43 -24.18
C HIS A 31 -9.44 -3.48 -25.20
N GLN A 32 -10.72 -3.39 -25.58
CA GLN A 32 -11.32 -4.35 -26.52
C GLN A 32 -10.64 -4.33 -27.89
N ASP A 33 -10.09 -3.19 -28.30
CA ASP A 33 -9.41 -3.06 -29.59
C ASP A 33 -8.20 -4.00 -29.70
N LEU A 34 -7.44 -4.19 -28.64
CA LEU A 34 -6.31 -5.13 -28.61
C LEU A 34 -6.78 -6.58 -28.78
N ALA A 35 -7.96 -6.92 -28.22
CA ALA A 35 -8.55 -8.25 -28.39
C ALA A 35 -9.07 -8.45 -29.83
N LEU A 36 -9.63 -7.41 -30.44
CA LEU A 36 -10.08 -7.44 -31.85
C LEU A 36 -8.89 -7.52 -32.81
N GLN A 37 -7.83 -6.75 -32.57
CA GLN A 37 -6.57 -6.80 -33.31
C GLN A 37 -5.96 -8.20 -33.24
N TRP A 38 -5.92 -8.82 -32.06
CA TRP A 38 -5.43 -10.19 -31.91
C TRP A 38 -6.33 -11.23 -32.61
N LYS A 39 -7.65 -11.04 -32.58
CA LYS A 39 -8.59 -11.99 -33.19
C LYS A 39 -8.55 -11.94 -34.72
N ASN A 40 -8.55 -10.74 -35.29
CA ASN A 40 -8.75 -10.52 -36.72
C ASN A 40 -7.46 -10.19 -37.49
N GLY A 41 -6.36 -9.90 -36.79
CA GLY A 41 -5.13 -9.42 -37.41
C GLY A 41 -4.26 -10.49 -38.04
N THR A 42 -3.23 -10.04 -38.76
CA THR A 42 -2.14 -10.86 -39.30
C THR A 42 -1.28 -11.44 -38.18
N LYS A 43 -0.31 -12.30 -38.52
CA LYS A 43 0.60 -12.88 -37.53
C LYS A 43 1.37 -11.78 -36.77
N GLU A 44 1.75 -10.73 -37.46
CA GLU A 44 2.49 -9.58 -36.93
C GLU A 44 1.61 -8.76 -35.97
N GLU A 45 0.38 -8.43 -36.37
CA GLU A 45 -0.57 -7.66 -35.55
C GLU A 45 -0.97 -8.42 -34.28
N LYS A 46 -1.04 -9.75 -34.35
CA LYS A 46 -1.26 -10.60 -33.16
C LYS A 46 -0.10 -10.53 -32.17
N ALA A 47 1.12 -10.52 -32.68
CA ALA A 47 2.31 -10.41 -31.85
C ALA A 47 2.38 -9.02 -31.19
N GLU A 48 2.05 -7.96 -31.92
CA GLU A 48 1.99 -6.59 -31.42
C GLU A 48 0.94 -6.43 -30.31
N ALA A 49 -0.29 -6.90 -30.52
CA ALA A 49 -1.34 -6.87 -29.51
C ALA A 49 -0.93 -7.60 -28.22
N ASN A 50 -0.29 -8.76 -28.35
CA ASN A 50 0.25 -9.51 -27.20
C ASN A 50 1.37 -8.74 -26.47
N ALA A 51 2.28 -8.12 -27.22
CA ALA A 51 3.37 -7.33 -26.65
C ALA A 51 2.83 -6.12 -25.87
N ALA A 52 1.86 -5.40 -26.42
CA ALA A 52 1.22 -4.26 -25.76
C ALA A 52 0.53 -4.65 -24.45
N VAL A 53 -0.23 -5.76 -24.44
CA VAL A 53 -0.86 -6.28 -23.21
C VAL A 53 0.19 -6.73 -22.20
N MET A 54 1.26 -7.40 -22.65
CA MET A 54 2.34 -7.84 -21.77
C MET A 54 3.06 -6.65 -21.12
N GLU A 55 3.35 -5.59 -21.87
CA GLU A 55 3.96 -4.37 -21.35
C GLU A 55 3.10 -3.72 -20.27
N LEU A 56 1.79 -3.62 -20.52
CA LEU A 56 0.81 -3.09 -19.57
C LEU A 56 0.80 -3.91 -18.26
N ILE A 57 0.77 -5.24 -18.36
CA ILE A 57 0.79 -6.14 -17.20
C ILE A 57 2.11 -6.03 -16.44
N MET A 58 3.24 -6.01 -17.15
CA MET A 58 4.57 -5.89 -16.55
C MET A 58 4.75 -4.57 -15.79
N ALA A 59 4.27 -3.46 -16.35
CA ALA A 59 4.23 -2.17 -15.66
C ALA A 59 3.38 -2.24 -14.38
N GLY A 60 2.22 -2.89 -14.46
CA GLY A 60 1.34 -3.15 -13.32
C GLY A 60 2.02 -3.93 -12.19
N VAL A 61 2.63 -5.08 -12.52
CA VAL A 61 3.34 -5.94 -11.56
C VAL A 61 4.51 -5.19 -10.92
N ASN A 62 5.29 -4.45 -11.71
CA ASN A 62 6.38 -3.64 -11.19
C ASN A 62 5.90 -2.54 -10.22
N SER A 63 4.70 -1.99 -10.45
CA SER A 63 4.13 -0.94 -9.58
C SER A 63 3.69 -1.44 -8.20
N CYS A 64 3.28 -2.70 -8.10
CA CYS A 64 2.88 -3.31 -6.84
C CYS A 64 4.00 -4.11 -6.16
N THR A 65 5.15 -4.29 -6.81
CA THR A 65 6.26 -5.09 -6.27
C THR A 65 7.35 -4.20 -5.66
N LEU A 66 7.25 -3.98 -4.34
CA LEU A 66 8.29 -3.34 -3.55
C LEU A 66 9.38 -4.35 -3.17
N GLN A 67 10.62 -4.17 -3.61
CA GLN A 67 11.74 -5.04 -3.22
C GLN A 67 12.30 -4.62 -1.84
N ALA A 68 12.37 -5.56 -0.89
CA ALA A 68 12.97 -5.33 0.42
C ALA A 68 13.56 -6.63 0.99
N ASN A 69 14.67 -6.51 1.75
CA ASN A 69 15.37 -7.66 2.32
C ASN A 69 14.67 -8.24 3.57
N ASP A 70 13.85 -7.44 4.24
CA ASP A 70 13.14 -7.83 5.46
C ASP A 70 11.81 -7.06 5.60
N MET A 71 10.90 -7.61 6.42
CA MET A 71 9.56 -7.07 6.61
C MET A 71 9.57 -5.66 7.21
N ALA A 72 10.51 -5.36 8.13
CA ALA A 72 10.60 -4.05 8.76
C ALA A 72 10.97 -2.98 7.72
N THR A 73 11.95 -3.26 6.86
CA THR A 73 12.32 -2.40 5.74
C THR A 73 11.14 -2.21 4.77
N LEU A 74 10.41 -3.29 4.45
CA LEU A 74 9.23 -3.20 3.58
C LEU A 74 8.12 -2.29 4.15
N GLU A 75 7.84 -2.41 5.45
CA GLU A 75 6.88 -1.56 6.14
C GLU A 75 7.30 -0.09 6.15
N VAL A 76 8.59 0.20 6.32
CA VAL A 76 9.13 1.56 6.22
C VAL A 76 8.90 2.13 4.82
N PHE A 77 9.25 1.39 3.75
CA PHE A 77 9.05 1.88 2.38
C PHE A 77 7.59 2.20 2.09
N ARG A 78 6.67 1.33 2.53
CA ARG A 78 5.22 1.58 2.43
C ARG A 78 4.79 2.82 3.18
N THR A 79 5.30 3.01 4.39
CA THR A 79 4.96 4.17 5.23
C THR A 79 5.49 5.45 4.62
N VAL A 80 6.74 5.47 4.17
CA VAL A 80 7.37 6.62 3.52
C VAL A 80 6.65 6.97 2.22
N ARG A 81 6.30 5.99 1.38
CA ARG A 81 5.52 6.21 0.15
C ARG A 81 4.19 6.93 0.45
N ARG A 82 3.48 6.52 1.51
CA ARG A 82 2.23 7.17 1.94
C ARG A 82 2.45 8.58 2.51
N LEU A 83 3.55 8.80 3.22
CA LEU A 83 3.91 10.12 3.76
C LEU A 83 4.36 11.10 2.67
N TRP A 84 4.98 10.60 1.59
CA TRP A 84 5.45 11.43 0.48
C TRP A 84 4.29 11.93 -0.38
N ALA A 85 3.27 11.12 -0.60
CA ALA A 85 2.05 11.54 -1.28
C ALA A 85 1.29 12.58 -0.43
N PRO A 86 1.13 13.84 -0.88
CA PRO A 86 0.36 14.84 -0.14
C PRO A 86 -1.08 14.36 0.12
N SER A 87 -1.65 14.77 1.27
CA SER A 87 -3.03 14.41 1.61
C SER A 87 -4.01 14.83 0.50
N GLY A 88 -4.71 13.85 -0.09
CA GLY A 88 -5.69 14.08 -1.16
C GLY A 88 -5.14 13.90 -2.58
N VAL A 89 -3.85 13.64 -2.77
CA VAL A 89 -3.25 13.40 -4.08
C VAL A 89 -3.06 11.89 -4.30
N ARG A 90 -3.63 11.36 -5.38
CA ARG A 90 -3.29 10.03 -5.88
C ARG A 90 -2.13 10.15 -6.86
N LEU A 91 -1.00 9.53 -6.52
CA LEU A 91 0.15 9.43 -7.41
C LEU A 91 -0.19 8.56 -8.61
N SER A 92 0.37 8.89 -9.79
CA SER A 92 0.24 8.04 -10.96
C SER A 92 0.93 6.68 -10.70
N VAL A 93 0.58 5.66 -11.49
CA VAL A 93 1.25 4.35 -11.41
C VAL A 93 2.76 4.49 -11.65
N ALA A 94 3.15 5.32 -12.62
CA ALA A 94 4.54 5.59 -12.95
C ALA A 94 5.30 6.27 -11.79
N ASP A 95 4.69 7.27 -11.13
CA ASP A 95 5.32 7.94 -9.99
C ASP A 95 5.48 6.98 -8.80
N ASN A 96 4.48 6.13 -8.55
CA ASN A 96 4.54 5.13 -7.50
C ASN A 96 5.68 4.13 -7.73
N VAL A 97 5.88 3.69 -8.97
CA VAL A 97 7.01 2.84 -9.37
C VAL A 97 8.31 3.59 -9.13
N ALA A 98 8.44 4.81 -9.65
CA ALA A 98 9.66 5.60 -9.57
C ALA A 98 10.10 5.85 -8.12
N LEU A 99 9.16 6.21 -7.23
CA LEU A 99 9.42 6.39 -5.81
C LEU A 99 9.85 5.10 -5.14
N THR A 100 9.13 4.02 -5.41
CA THR A 100 9.39 2.70 -4.83
C THR A 100 10.77 2.18 -5.22
N THR A 101 11.11 2.22 -6.50
CA THR A 101 12.41 1.81 -7.03
C THR A 101 13.52 2.74 -6.54
N GLY A 102 13.25 4.04 -6.46
CA GLY A 102 14.17 5.03 -5.90
C GLY A 102 14.50 4.75 -4.43
N PHE A 103 13.49 4.47 -3.60
CA PHE A 103 13.71 4.11 -2.19
C PHE A 103 14.48 2.80 -2.07
N ALA A 104 14.05 1.74 -2.76
CA ALA A 104 14.71 0.45 -2.68
C ALA A 104 16.19 0.53 -3.10
N SER A 105 16.51 1.23 -4.20
CA SER A 105 17.88 1.37 -4.70
C SER A 105 18.77 2.29 -3.84
N GLY A 106 18.18 3.35 -3.27
CA GLY A 106 18.91 4.32 -2.47
C GLY A 106 19.07 3.93 -1.00
N PHE A 107 18.15 3.13 -0.45
CA PHE A 107 18.07 2.87 0.97
C PHE A 107 19.33 2.25 1.55
N ASP A 108 19.94 1.26 0.89
CA ASP A 108 21.14 0.60 1.41
C ASP A 108 22.32 1.56 1.57
N ARG A 109 22.40 2.63 0.75
CA ARG A 109 23.45 3.65 0.84
C ARG A 109 23.22 4.60 2.02
N VAL A 110 21.96 4.88 2.37
CA VAL A 110 21.60 5.90 3.37
C VAL A 110 21.14 5.32 4.70
N ARG A 111 20.95 3.99 4.82
CA ARG A 111 20.46 3.34 6.06
C ARG A 111 21.33 3.61 7.29
N GLY A 112 22.60 3.95 7.08
CA GLY A 112 23.55 4.30 8.14
C GLY A 112 23.35 5.70 8.73
N ASP A 113 22.73 6.61 7.97
CA ASP A 113 22.53 8.02 8.34
C ASP A 113 21.64 8.13 9.59
N PRO A 114 22.08 8.84 10.64
CA PRO A 114 21.28 9.07 11.84
C PRO A 114 19.87 9.61 11.56
N LYS A 115 19.70 10.48 10.55
CA LYS A 115 18.39 11.03 10.17
C LYS A 115 17.46 9.97 9.61
N VAL A 116 17.99 9.05 8.80
CA VAL A 116 17.21 7.95 8.24
C VAL A 116 16.80 6.98 9.34
N LYS A 117 17.72 6.67 10.28
CA LYS A 117 17.42 5.83 11.45
C LYS A 117 16.31 6.42 12.33
N ASP A 118 16.36 7.72 12.61
CA ASP A 118 15.29 8.42 13.35
C ASP A 118 13.94 8.30 12.64
N ILE A 119 13.89 8.49 11.31
CA ILE A 119 12.65 8.31 10.53
C ILE A 119 12.13 6.88 10.66
N MET A 120 12.99 5.87 10.54
CA MET A 120 12.60 4.46 10.67
C MET A 120 12.03 4.16 12.06
N GLU A 121 12.67 4.65 13.11
CA GLU A 121 12.23 4.44 14.48
C GLU A 121 10.84 5.06 14.73
N ARG A 122 10.59 6.27 14.21
CA ARG A 122 9.25 6.88 14.28
C ARG A 122 8.21 6.09 13.49
N CYS A 123 8.55 5.58 12.30
CA CYS A 123 7.66 4.74 11.52
C CYS A 123 7.30 3.45 12.28
N HIS A 124 8.29 2.81 12.91
CA HIS A 124 8.05 1.63 13.76
C HIS A 124 7.15 1.96 14.94
N LYS A 125 7.43 3.03 15.67
CA LYS A 125 6.59 3.46 16.80
C LYS A 125 5.15 3.72 16.36
N TYR A 126 4.97 4.35 15.20
CA TYR A 126 3.64 4.57 14.62
C TYR A 126 2.92 3.26 14.28
N ASN A 127 3.57 2.33 13.57
CA ASN A 127 3.00 1.02 13.24
C ASN A 127 2.68 0.19 14.51
N SER A 128 3.52 0.27 15.54
CA SER A 128 3.24 -0.35 16.83
C SER A 128 1.97 0.22 17.46
N LEU A 129 1.77 1.54 17.44
CA LEU A 129 0.54 2.16 17.94
C LEU A 129 -0.68 1.67 17.15
N LEU A 130 -0.62 1.66 15.82
CA LEU A 130 -1.69 1.14 14.98
C LEU A 130 -2.07 -0.30 15.36
N SER A 131 -1.06 -1.16 15.55
CA SER A 131 -1.25 -2.54 15.98
C SER A 131 -1.86 -2.64 17.39
N THR A 132 -1.35 -1.86 18.37
CA THR A 132 -1.88 -1.82 19.74
C THR A 132 -3.35 -1.44 19.77
N TYR A 133 -3.74 -0.42 18.98
CA TYR A 133 -5.13 0.02 18.89
C TYR A 133 -5.98 -0.80 17.94
N ARG A 134 -5.40 -1.77 17.23
CA ARG A 134 -6.05 -2.57 16.17
C ARG A 134 -6.71 -1.71 15.10
N VAL A 135 -6.08 -0.60 14.75
CA VAL A 135 -6.55 0.35 13.73
C VAL A 135 -5.64 0.25 12.51
N GLN A 136 -6.24 0.20 11.32
CA GLN A 136 -5.47 0.26 10.08
C GLN A 136 -5.14 1.71 9.72
N ASP A 137 -4.00 1.92 9.06
CA ASP A 137 -3.52 3.25 8.68
C ASP A 137 -4.56 4.07 7.90
N HIS A 138 -5.26 3.44 6.96
CA HIS A 138 -6.30 4.10 6.16
C HIS A 138 -7.50 4.56 7.00
N HIS A 139 -7.79 3.90 8.13
CA HIS A 139 -8.79 4.38 9.08
C HIS A 139 -8.32 5.69 9.73
N VAL A 140 -7.05 5.80 10.11
CA VAL A 140 -6.48 7.04 10.70
C VAL A 140 -6.56 8.20 9.72
N GLN A 141 -6.24 7.98 8.45
CA GLN A 141 -6.36 9.00 7.41
C GLN A 141 -7.80 9.49 7.26
N ARG A 142 -8.77 8.56 7.24
CA ARG A 142 -10.20 8.87 7.18
C ARG A 142 -10.69 9.63 8.42
N PHE A 143 -10.22 9.28 9.61
CA PHE A 143 -10.54 9.99 10.86
C PHE A 143 -9.93 11.39 10.92
N ARG A 144 -8.77 11.64 10.28
CA ARG A 144 -8.21 12.99 10.16
C ARG A 144 -9.01 13.87 9.19
N GLN A 145 -9.46 13.31 8.08
CA GLN A 145 -10.28 14.02 7.09
C GLN A 145 -11.68 14.32 7.64
N HIS A 146 -12.24 13.39 8.42
CA HIS A 146 -13.42 13.62 9.26
C HIS A 146 -13.00 13.91 10.70
N ALA A 147 -12.06 14.84 10.91
CA ALA A 147 -11.77 15.31 12.26
C ALA A 147 -13.11 15.76 12.86
N PHE A 148 -13.60 14.98 13.82
CA PHE A 148 -14.90 15.18 14.44
C PHE A 148 -15.06 16.66 14.78
N SER A 149 -16.16 17.27 14.32
CA SER A 149 -16.52 18.58 14.82
C SER A 149 -16.58 18.50 16.34
N ASN A 150 -16.30 19.59 17.06
CA ASN A 150 -16.36 19.57 18.52
C ASN A 150 -17.68 18.98 19.07
N LYS A 151 -18.78 19.13 18.30
CA LYS A 151 -20.08 18.50 18.58
C LYS A 151 -20.04 16.97 18.52
N ASP A 152 -19.42 16.38 17.51
CA ASP A 152 -19.34 14.93 17.35
C ASP A 152 -18.44 14.29 18.41
N ARG A 153 -17.40 15.01 18.85
CA ARG A 153 -16.52 14.58 19.95
C ARG A 153 -17.29 14.52 21.28
N VAL A 154 -18.07 15.56 21.57
CA VAL A 154 -18.92 15.61 22.78
C VAL A 154 -19.97 14.50 22.74
N LEU A 155 -20.61 14.26 21.58
CA LEU A 155 -21.59 13.19 21.42
C LEU A 155 -20.99 11.80 21.64
N LEU A 156 -19.77 11.56 21.13
CA LEU A 156 -19.05 10.30 21.35
C LEU A 156 -18.70 10.09 22.81
N LEU A 157 -18.21 11.13 23.50
CA LEU A 157 -17.93 11.09 24.94
C LEU A 157 -19.20 10.83 25.77
N GLN A 158 -20.32 11.44 25.42
CA GLN A 158 -21.60 11.18 26.07
C GLN A 158 -22.07 9.73 25.84
N LYS A 159 -21.92 9.20 24.62
CA LYS A 159 -22.29 7.81 24.31
C LYS A 159 -21.38 6.79 25.00
N THR A 160 -20.07 7.03 25.09
CA THR A 160 -19.16 6.13 25.80
C THR A 160 -19.38 6.19 27.31
N ALA A 161 -19.59 7.38 27.88
CA ALA A 161 -19.96 7.53 29.30
C ALA A 161 -21.27 6.81 29.62
N PHE A 162 -22.29 6.92 28.76
CA PHE A 162 -23.56 6.20 28.94
C PHE A 162 -23.39 4.68 28.89
N ARG A 163 -22.59 4.14 27.96
CA ARG A 163 -22.29 2.70 27.91
C ARG A 163 -21.55 2.20 29.15
N MET A 164 -20.59 2.97 29.64
CA MET A 164 -19.87 2.64 30.87
C MET A 164 -20.79 2.67 32.10
N ALA A 165 -21.70 3.65 32.18
CA ALA A 165 -22.70 3.72 33.24
C ALA A 165 -23.69 2.53 33.18
N MET A 166 -24.14 2.14 31.99
CA MET A 166 -24.98 0.97 31.80
C MET A 166 -24.27 -0.35 32.16
N LEU A 167 -22.98 -0.47 31.84
CA LEU A 167 -22.15 -1.62 32.25
C LEU A 167 -21.94 -1.66 33.77
N ALA A 168 -21.80 -0.51 34.42
CA ALA A 168 -21.67 -0.40 35.88
C ALA A 168 -23.00 -0.63 36.64
N LEU A 169 -24.15 -0.42 35.99
CA LEU A 169 -25.48 -0.73 36.53
C LEU A 169 -25.92 -2.17 36.26
N ALA A 170 -25.28 -2.85 35.31
CA ALA A 170 -25.57 -4.22 34.91
C ALA A 170 -24.64 -5.27 35.56
N GLY A 171 -23.69 -4.85 36.40
CA GLY A 171 -22.84 -5.70 37.23
C GLY A 171 -23.12 -5.48 38.70
#